data_AF-A0A552X0Y1-F1
#
_entry.id   AF-A0A552X0Y1-F1
#
_cell.length_a   1.000
_cell.length_b   1.000
_cell.length_c   1.000
_cell.angle_alpha   90.00
_cell.angle_beta   90.00
_cell.angle_gamma   90.00
#
_symmetry.space_group_name_H-M   'P 1'
#
loop_
_entity.id
_entity.type
_entity.pdbx_description
1 polymer ?
#
loop_
_entity_poly.entity_id
_entity_poly.type
_entity_poly.pdbx_seq_one_letter_code
_entity_poly.pdbx_strand_id
1 'polypeptide(L)'
;MDKGEYITTLSKIQAGLYPVRIDSDKFVSRRFIAELIEKGYVSAKIQTPNNSTFVNLSLTADGRVKLAKLKRENPWLTKMLLLKSIKINGFHILFGLLSAYFINALMKLFFGR
;
A
#
# COMPACT_ATOMS: atom_id res chain seq x y z
N MET A 1 18.69 -3.17 7.32
CA MET A 1 17.29 -3.16 6.81
C MET A 1 17.33 -3.38 5.31
N ASP A 2 16.40 -4.14 4.75
CA ASP A 2 16.46 -4.54 3.33
C ASP A 2 16.00 -3.40 2.39
N LYS A 3 16.64 -3.28 1.23
CA LYS A 3 16.31 -2.24 0.23
C LYS A 3 14.88 -2.38 -0.29
N GLY A 4 14.34 -3.59 -0.33
CA GLY A 4 12.96 -3.85 -0.73
C GLY A 4 11.93 -3.24 0.21
N GLU A 5 12.19 -3.28 1.51
CA GLU A 5 11.30 -2.71 2.55
C GLU A 5 11.25 -1.18 2.46
N TYR A 6 12.38 -0.55 2.11
CA TYR A 6 12.51 0.88 1.90
C TYR A 6 11.67 1.36 0.70
N ILE A 7 11.80 0.71 -0.46
CA ILE A 7 11.05 1.03 -1.69
C ILE A 7 9.54 0.82 -1.48
N THR A 8 9.19 -0.26 -0.79
CA THR A 8 7.78 -0.60 -0.50
C THR A 8 7.13 0.46 0.38
N THR A 9 7.82 0.87 1.45
CA THR A 9 7.27 1.86 2.40
C THR A 9 7.09 3.22 1.75
N LEU A 10 8.12 3.73 1.04
CA LEU A 10 8.02 4.99 0.32
C LEU A 10 6.93 4.95 -0.76
N SER A 11 6.76 3.83 -1.45
CA SER A 11 5.71 3.67 -2.48
C SER A 11 4.31 3.66 -1.87
N LYS A 12 4.12 3.04 -0.69
CA LYS A 12 2.83 3.04 0.01
C LYS A 12 2.49 4.44 0.58
N ILE A 13 3.50 5.18 1.06
CA ILE A 13 3.34 6.59 1.47
C ILE A 13 2.93 7.44 0.25
N GLN A 14 3.58 7.26 -0.90
CA GLN A 14 3.22 7.97 -2.14
C GLN A 14 1.76 7.73 -2.56
N ALA A 15 1.27 6.50 -2.39
CA ALA A 15 -0.09 6.11 -2.73
C ALA A 15 -1.15 6.56 -1.71
N GLY A 16 -0.76 7.24 -0.62
CA GLY A 16 -1.68 7.64 0.45
C GLY A 16 -2.23 6.46 1.27
N LEU A 17 -1.63 5.27 1.12
CA LEU A 17 -2.06 4.03 1.79
C LEU A 17 -1.50 3.90 3.22
N TYR A 18 -0.88 4.96 3.74
CA TYR A 18 -0.26 5.03 5.07
C TYR A 18 -0.83 6.19 5.91
N PRO A 19 -2.10 6.13 6.35
CA PRO A 19 -2.48 6.81 7.58
C PRO A 19 -1.92 5.98 8.74
N VAL A 20 -0.84 6.44 9.35
CA VAL A 20 -0.34 5.80 10.58
C VAL A 20 -1.21 6.31 11.72
N ARG A 21 -2.13 5.48 12.19
CA ARG A 21 -2.86 5.75 13.44
C ARG A 21 -1.86 5.69 14.59
N ILE A 22 -1.70 6.81 15.31
CA ILE A 22 -0.73 6.95 16.40
C ILE A 22 -1.10 6.03 17.59
N ASP A 23 -2.33 5.56 17.66
CA ASP A 23 -2.79 4.59 18.68
C ASP A 23 -2.56 3.12 18.32
N SER A 24 -2.04 2.78 17.14
CA SER A 24 -1.76 1.37 16.84
C SER A 24 -0.38 0.95 17.33
N ASP A 25 -0.32 -0.20 18.01
CA ASP A 25 0.87 -0.86 18.60
C ASP A 25 1.95 -1.30 17.59
N LYS A 26 1.92 -0.79 16.35
CA LYS A 26 2.94 -1.08 15.32
C LYS A 26 4.19 -0.24 15.55
N PHE A 27 4.94 -0.59 16.60
CA PHE A 27 6.20 0.03 17.03
C PHE A 27 7.29 -0.01 15.94
N VAL A 28 7.35 -1.06 15.13
CA VAL A 28 8.42 -1.27 14.12
C VAL A 28 8.36 -0.23 12.99
N SER A 29 7.17 0.28 12.65
CA SER A 29 7.02 1.33 11.62
C SER A 29 7.41 2.74 12.09
N ARG A 30 7.39 3.03 13.41
CA ARG A 30 7.61 4.40 13.91
C ARG A 30 9.07 4.84 13.81
N ARG A 31 10.02 3.99 14.22
CA ARG A 31 11.46 4.32 14.18
C ARG A 31 11.94 4.54 12.76
N PHE A 32 11.48 3.70 11.83
CA PHE A 32 11.84 3.83 10.43
C PHE A 32 11.21 5.06 9.76
N ILE A 33 9.94 5.35 10.05
CA ILE A 33 9.30 6.57 9.56
C ILE A 33 9.97 7.81 10.15
N ALA A 34 10.36 7.79 11.43
CA ALA A 34 11.12 8.87 12.05
C ALA A 34 12.46 9.11 11.34
N GLU A 35 13.19 8.05 10.98
CA GLU A 35 14.43 8.16 10.20
C GLU A 35 14.18 8.75 8.80
N LEU A 36 13.07 8.41 8.14
CA LEU A 36 12.69 9.00 6.85
C LEU A 36 12.31 10.48 6.96
N ILE A 37 11.72 10.88 8.08
CA ILE A 37 11.39 12.28 8.38
C ILE A 37 12.66 13.07 8.70
N GLU A 38 13.55 12.52 9.52
CA GLU A 38 14.84 13.12 9.87
C GLU A 38 15.73 13.33 8.63
N LYS A 39 15.71 12.37 7.69
CA LYS A 39 16.39 12.50 6.39
C LYS A 39 15.69 13.44 5.40
N GLY A 40 14.55 14.03 5.77
CA GLY A 40 13.81 14.96 4.92
C GLY A 40 13.10 14.33 3.73
N TYR A 41 12.98 12.99 3.68
CA TYR A 41 12.31 12.28 2.57
C TYR A 41 10.80 12.17 2.74
N VAL A 42 10.32 12.24 3.98
CA VAL A 42 8.91 12.14 4.33
C VAL A 42 8.52 13.33 5.20
N SER A 43 7.40 13.97 4.88
CA SER A 43 6.74 14.95 5.73
C SER A 43 5.62 14.25 6.50
N ALA A 44 5.50 14.55 7.79
CA ALA A 44 4.44 14.07 8.64
C ALA A 44 3.54 15.25 9.01
N LYS A 45 2.25 15.17 8.66
CA LYS A 45 1.23 16.11 9.10
C LYS A 45 0.30 15.41 10.07
N ILE A 46 0.31 15.85 11.31
CA ILE A 46 -0.62 15.36 12.33
C ILE A 46 -2.01 15.91 12.00
N GLN A 47 -2.99 15.02 11.95
CA GLN A 47 -4.40 15.35 11.83
C GLN A 47 -5.14 14.74 13.01
N THR A 48 -5.97 15.55 13.67
CA THR A 48 -6.74 15.14 14.85
C THR A 48 -8.24 15.30 14.61
N PRO A 49 -8.85 14.55 13.66
CA PRO A 49 -10.29 14.50 13.54
C PRO A 49 -10.89 13.64 14.66
N ASN A 50 -11.89 14.18 15.38
CA ASN A 50 -12.77 13.44 16.29
C ASN A 50 -12.04 12.54 17.31
N ASN A 51 -11.19 13.12 18.18
CA ASN A 51 -10.49 12.43 19.28
C ASN A 51 -9.53 11.29 18.87
N SER A 52 -9.22 11.13 17.58
CA SER A 52 -8.22 10.18 17.11
C SER A 52 -7.08 10.92 16.42
N THR A 53 -5.85 10.67 16.86
CA THR A 53 -4.66 11.30 16.28
C THR A 53 -4.10 10.40 15.16
N PHE A 54 -4.10 10.94 13.94
CA PHE A 54 -3.53 10.31 12.76
C PHE A 54 -2.29 11.08 12.32
N VAL A 55 -1.25 10.38 11.86
CA VAL A 55 -0.17 10.97 11.08
C VAL A 55 -0.42 10.67 9.61
N ASN A 56 -0.69 11.72 8.84
CA ASN A 56 -0.63 11.64 7.40
C ASN A 56 0.82 11.82 6.96
N LEU A 57 1.36 10.79 6.32
CA LEU A 57 2.70 10.81 5.74
C LEU A 57 2.60 11.17 4.27
N SER A 58 3.45 12.08 3.81
CA SER A 58 3.60 12.44 2.41
C SER A 58 5.06 12.47 2.02
N LEU A 59 5.38 12.14 0.78
CA LEU A 59 6.75 12.26 0.28
C LEU A 59 7.08 13.73 0.00
N THR A 60 8.27 14.14 0.42
CA THR A 60 8.84 15.44 0.01
C THR A 60 9.32 15.38 -1.45
N ALA A 61 9.78 16.51 -1.99
CA ALA A 61 10.43 16.52 -3.32
C ALA A 61 11.64 15.57 -3.35
N ASP A 62 12.51 15.64 -2.34
CA ASP A 62 13.70 14.79 -2.23
C ASP A 62 13.35 13.32 -2.03
N GLY A 63 12.32 13.01 -1.25
CA GLY A 63 11.81 11.66 -1.09
C GLY A 63 11.33 11.05 -2.41
N ARG A 64 10.67 11.83 -3.26
CA ARG A 64 10.25 11.41 -4.61
C ARG A 64 11.44 11.14 -5.51
N VAL A 65 12.45 12.01 -5.50
CA VAL A 65 13.69 11.82 -6.28
C VAL A 65 14.43 10.57 -5.81
N LYS A 66 14.56 10.38 -4.49
CA LYS A 66 15.19 9.20 -3.90
C LYS A 66 14.45 7.91 -4.26
N LEU A 67 13.12 7.92 -4.19
CA LEU A 67 12.30 6.77 -4.59
C LEU A 67 12.47 6.45 -6.08
N ALA A 68 12.47 7.46 -6.95
CA ALA A 68 12.70 7.27 -8.38
C ALA A 68 14.10 6.73 -8.68
N LYS A 69 15.12 7.15 -7.93
CA LYS A 69 16.48 6.61 -8.02
C LYS A 69 16.51 5.13 -7.60
N LEU A 70 15.92 4.79 -6.45
CA LEU A 70 15.87 3.41 -5.96
C LEU A 70 15.09 2.48 -6.89
N LYS A 71 14.00 2.94 -7.49
CA LYS A 71 13.24 2.19 -8.51
C LYS A 71 14.07 1.92 -9.76
N ARG A 72 14.87 2.90 -10.21
CA ARG A 72 15.79 2.75 -11.35
C ARG A 72 16.94 1.78 -11.05
N GLU A 73 17.48 1.84 -9.84
CA GLU A 73 18.55 0.93 -9.39
C GLU A 73 18.04 -0.50 -9.16
N ASN A 74 16.74 -0.68 -8.90
CA ASN A 74 16.14 -1.98 -8.56
C ASN A 74 14.87 -2.25 -9.41
N PRO A 75 15.02 -2.42 -10.74
CA PRO A 75 13.87 -2.60 -11.64
C PRO A 75 13.11 -3.90 -11.35
N TRP A 76 13.80 -4.95 -10.90
CA TRP A 76 13.19 -6.23 -10.53
C TRP A 76 12.25 -6.11 -9.32
N LEU A 77 12.67 -5.41 -8.25
CA LEU A 77 11.82 -5.14 -7.08
C LEU A 77 10.58 -4.32 -7.46
N THR A 78 10.73 -3.35 -8.36
CA THR A 78 9.61 -2.53 -8.84
C THR A 78 8.60 -3.37 -9.63
N LYS A 79 9.07 -4.22 -10.54
CA LYS A 79 8.21 -5.17 -11.29
C LYS A 79 7.51 -6.15 -10.33
N MET A 80 8.23 -6.67 -9.34
CA MET A 80 7.68 -7.60 -8.35
C MET A 80 6.60 -6.95 -7.48
N LEU A 81 6.78 -5.69 -7.07
CA LEU A 81 5.75 -4.92 -6.34
C LEU A 81 4.50 -4.67 -7.18
N LEU A 82 4.66 -4.33 -8.46
CA LEU A 82 3.55 -4.19 -9.41
C LEU A 82 2.78 -5.52 -9.59
N LEU A 83 3.50 -6.62 -9.82
CA LEU A 83 2.92 -7.95 -9.97
C LEU A 83 2.16 -8.41 -8.73
N LYS A 84 2.68 -8.13 -7.53
CA LYS A 84 2.01 -8.47 -6.26
C LYS A 84 0.72 -7.66 -6.06
N SER A 85 0.72 -6.38 -6.46
CA SER A 85 -0.49 -5.53 -6.43
C SER A 85 -1.57 -6.06 -7.38
N ILE A 86 -1.18 -6.44 -8.61
CA ILE A 86 -2.10 -6.93 -9.64
C ILE A 86 -2.66 -8.31 -9.29
N LYS A 87 -1.84 -9.24 -8.77
CA LYS A 87 -2.29 -10.58 -8.40
C LYS A 87 -3.40 -10.58 -7.35
N ILE A 88 -3.35 -9.65 -6.40
CA ILE A 88 -4.34 -9.59 -5.32
C ILE A 88 -5.68 -9.06 -5.87
N ASN A 89 -5.68 -7.95 -6.59
CA ASN A 89 -6.93 -7.37 -7.09
C ASN A 89 -7.53 -8.13 -8.30
N GLY A 90 -6.70 -8.59 -9.24
CA GLY A 90 -7.17 -9.29 -10.44
C GLY A 90 -7.77 -10.66 -10.14
N PHE A 91 -7.22 -11.39 -9.16
CA PHE A 91 -7.73 -12.71 -8.78
C PHE A 91 -9.11 -12.63 -8.12
N HIS A 92 -9.35 -11.63 -7.24
CA HIS A 92 -10.66 -11.45 -6.61
C HIS A 92 -11.75 -11.06 -7.62
N ILE A 93 -11.42 -10.24 -8.62
CA ILE A 93 -12.37 -9.84 -9.67
C ILE A 93 -12.72 -11.05 -10.55
N LEU A 94 -11.71 -11.81 -10.99
CA LEU A 94 -11.93 -12.98 -11.85
C LEU A 94 -12.71 -14.09 -11.11
N PHE A 95 -12.37 -14.33 -9.83
CA PHE A 95 -13.07 -15.30 -9.00
C PHE A 95 -14.51 -14.85 -8.69
N GLY A 96 -14.73 -13.56 -8.44
CA GLY A 96 -16.06 -12.98 -8.27
C GLY A 96 -16.96 -13.17 -9.50
N LEU A 97 -16.44 -12.85 -10.70
CA LEU A 97 -17.17 -13.03 -11.96
C LEU A 97 -17.47 -14.50 -12.27
N LEU A 98 -16.49 -15.39 -12.09
CA LEU A 98 -16.69 -16.83 -12.30
C LEU A 98 -17.68 -17.42 -11.30
N SER A 99 -17.62 -17.02 -10.03
CA SER A 99 -18.56 -17.48 -9.01
C SER A 99 -19.99 -17.00 -9.29
N ALA A 100 -20.19 -15.75 -9.73
CA ALA A 100 -21.49 -15.23 -10.10
C ALA A 100 -22.11 -15.97 -11.30
N TYR A 101 -21.31 -16.26 -12.34
CA TYR A 101 -21.77 -17.06 -13.48
C TYR A 101 -22.12 -18.50 -13.07
N PHE A 102 -21.29 -19.12 -12.22
CA PHE A 102 -21.52 -20.47 -11.73
C PHE A 102 -22.78 -20.56 -10.86
N ILE A 103 -22.98 -19.62 -9.94
CA ILE A 103 -24.18 -19.54 -9.09
C ILE A 103 -25.43 -19.30 -9.94
N ASN A 104 -25.37 -18.45 -10.97
CA ASN A 104 -26.50 -18.21 -11.87
C ASN A 104 -26.86 -19.44 -12.71
N ALA A 105 -25.86 -20.19 -13.19
CA ALA A 105 -26.08 -21.46 -13.89
C ALA A 105 -26.66 -22.53 -12.96
N LEU A 106 -26.19 -22.60 -11.71
CA LEU A 106 -26.70 -23.50 -10.69
C LEU A 106 -28.15 -23.17 -10.32
N MET A 107 -28.46 -21.88 -10.09
CA MET A 107 -29.83 -21.40 -9.85
C MET A 107 -30.77 -21.79 -10.99
N LYS A 108 -30.36 -21.64 -12.26
CA LYS A 108 -31.16 -22.06 -13.41
C LYS A 108 -31.37 -23.58 -13.47
N LEU A 109 -30.42 -24.39 -13.01
CA LEU A 109 -30.56 -25.85 -12.97
C LEU A 109 -31.50 -26.34 -11.86
N PHE A 110 -31.48 -25.71 -10.68
CA PHE A 110 -32.28 -26.15 -9.53
C PHE A 110 -33.63 -25.43 -9.39
N PHE A 111 -33.75 -24.19 -9.88
CA PHE A 111 -34.93 -23.34 -9.72
C PHE A 111 -35.52 -22.83 -11.04
N GLY A 112 -34.92 -23.17 -12.18
CA GLY A 112 -35.46 -22.86 -13.51
C GLY A 112 -36.57 -23.82 -13.90
N ARG A 113 -37.77 -23.57 -13.36
CA ARG A 113 -39.03 -23.83 -14.06
C ARG A 113 -39.47 -22.55 -14.74
#